data_AF-A0A1I0ESJ6-F1
#
_entry.id   AF-A0A1I0ESJ6-F1
#
_cell.length_a   1.000
_cell.length_b   1.000
_cell.length_c   1.000
_cell.angle_alpha   90.00
_cell.angle_beta   90.00
_cell.angle_gamma   90.00
#
_symmetry.space_group_name_H-M   'P 1'
#
loop_
_entity.id
_entity.type
_entity.pdbx_description
1 polymer ?
#
loop_
_entity_poly.entity_id
_entity_poly.type
_entity_poly.pdbx_seq_one_letter_code
_entity_poly.pdbx_strand_id
1 'polypeptide(L)'
;MFDTDPHRFMSIIFSTWLLFTIQAVFSAGILPSLLFFPMCAAVVWLSWWCFDCAYRTEKFTRYANLRLFLNLGFAPGFTFLLVLIAAHKQLKLGPVTSLSLACIPLLIAFVIYVALYRWRSRTTGLVARGNRVEVTAPPFRNQTLQGGIGAALSSVIYPMVHSYDSPALLLACIFFAISLFMLFYHRVSIASLRSLKEQELKERVNYTFMEVERIRARRAASFIGRWS
;
A
#
# COMPACT_ATOMS: atom_id res chain seq x y z
N MET A 1 -5.61 -11.02 -5.54
CA MET A 1 -4.49 -10.17 -5.04
C MET A 1 -3.11 -10.80 -5.27
N PHE A 2 -2.94 -12.12 -5.27
CA PHE A 2 -1.61 -12.75 -5.39
C PHE A 2 -1.37 -13.45 -6.73
N ASP A 3 -2.15 -13.10 -7.77
CA ASP A 3 -1.90 -13.64 -9.11
C ASP A 3 -0.48 -13.26 -9.53
N THR A 4 0.30 -14.29 -9.88
CA THR A 4 1.74 -14.20 -10.12
C THR A 4 2.02 -14.28 -11.61
N ASP A 5 1.27 -13.51 -12.42
CA ASP A 5 1.62 -13.32 -13.81
C ASP A 5 3.04 -12.72 -13.92
N PRO A 6 4.01 -13.42 -14.52
CA PRO A 6 5.39 -12.96 -14.61
C PRO A 6 5.52 -11.72 -15.49
N HIS A 7 4.55 -11.49 -16.40
CA HIS A 7 4.44 -10.25 -17.18
C HIS A 7 4.11 -9.04 -16.30
N ARG A 8 3.31 -9.22 -15.25
CA ARG A 8 2.85 -8.14 -14.38
C ARG A 8 3.80 -7.89 -13.21
N PHE A 9 4.64 -8.85 -12.84
CA PHE A 9 5.56 -8.74 -11.71
C PHE A 9 6.47 -7.50 -11.78
N MET A 10 7.28 -7.37 -12.84
CA MET A 10 8.18 -6.22 -13.00
C MET A 10 7.40 -4.92 -13.19
N SER A 11 6.33 -4.95 -13.99
CA SER A 11 5.46 -3.80 -14.21
C SER A 11 4.89 -3.27 -12.90
N ILE A 12 4.44 -4.12 -11.99
CA ILE A 12 3.92 -3.72 -10.67
C ILE A 12 5.02 -3.09 -9.82
N ILE A 13 6.22 -3.66 -9.79
CA ILE A 13 7.35 -3.11 -9.01
C ILE A 13 7.72 -1.72 -9.51
N PHE A 14 7.91 -1.56 -10.83
CA PHE A 14 8.24 -0.27 -11.43
C PHE A 14 7.10 0.73 -11.34
N SER A 15 5.84 0.29 -11.48
CA SER A 15 4.68 1.17 -11.29
C SER A 15 4.58 1.65 -9.84
N THR A 16 4.86 0.77 -8.87
CA THR A 16 4.91 1.14 -7.45
C THR A 16 5.97 2.20 -7.22
N TRP A 17 7.19 1.94 -7.72
CA TRP A 17 8.29 2.89 -7.61
C TRP A 17 7.92 4.24 -8.23
N LEU A 18 7.45 4.26 -9.48
CA LEU A 18 7.10 5.47 -10.21
C LEU A 18 5.97 6.25 -9.53
N LEU A 19 4.96 5.57 -9.01
CA LEU A 19 3.82 6.22 -8.35
C LEU A 19 4.24 6.96 -7.09
N PHE A 20 5.00 6.30 -6.22
CA PHE A 20 5.43 6.91 -4.96
C PHE A 20 6.56 7.93 -5.17
N THR A 21 7.40 7.80 -6.20
CA THR A 21 8.37 8.86 -6.55
C THR A 21 7.67 10.12 -7.04
N ILE A 22 6.68 9.98 -7.92
CA ILE A 22 5.84 11.11 -8.36
C ILE A 22 5.16 11.78 -7.16
N GLN A 23 4.55 10.98 -6.28
CA GLN A 23 3.89 11.50 -5.08
C GLN A 23 4.86 12.24 -4.15
N ALA A 24 6.09 11.73 -3.97
CA ALA A 24 7.13 12.35 -3.18
C ALA A 24 7.58 13.69 -3.78
N VAL A 25 7.77 13.74 -5.11
CA VAL A 25 8.14 14.96 -5.84
C VAL A 25 7.05 16.02 -5.72
N PHE A 26 5.77 15.65 -5.89
CA PHE A 26 4.66 16.59 -5.71
C PHE A 26 4.57 17.11 -4.27
N SER A 27 4.75 16.23 -3.29
CA SER A 27 4.73 16.62 -1.87
C SER A 27 5.86 17.61 -1.55
N ALA A 28 7.08 17.34 -2.04
CA ALA A 28 8.22 18.24 -1.90
C ALA A 28 8.02 19.57 -2.65
N GLY A 29 7.35 19.56 -3.81
CA GLY A 29 7.03 20.78 -4.57
C GLY A 29 6.01 21.69 -3.87
N ILE A 30 5.11 21.13 -3.07
CA ILE A 30 4.11 21.92 -2.32
C ILE A 30 4.77 22.64 -1.14
N LEU A 31 5.63 21.95 -0.38
CA LEU A 31 6.27 22.47 0.82
C LEU A 31 7.77 22.12 0.88
N PRO A 32 8.61 22.77 0.04
CA PRO A 32 10.02 22.37 -0.15
C PRO A 32 10.88 22.55 1.10
N SER A 33 10.60 23.56 1.92
CA SER A 33 11.40 23.89 3.11
C SER A 33 11.42 22.78 4.17
N LEU A 34 10.37 21.97 4.26
CA LEU A 34 10.24 20.90 5.26
C LEU A 34 10.25 19.50 4.64
N LEU A 35 9.72 19.35 3.42
CA LEU A 35 9.50 18.04 2.82
C LEU A 35 10.60 17.58 1.87
N PHE A 36 11.54 18.43 1.45
CA PHE A 36 12.56 18.04 0.48
C PHE A 36 13.43 16.87 0.98
N PHE A 37 14.10 17.03 2.13
CA PHE A 37 14.94 15.98 2.72
C PHE A 37 14.19 14.66 3.02
N PRO A 38 13.03 14.67 3.71
CA PRO A 38 12.34 13.41 4.01
C PRO A 38 11.80 12.73 2.75
N MET A 39 11.37 13.47 1.73
CA MET A 39 10.89 12.89 0.48
C MET A 39 12.04 12.30 -0.34
N CYS A 40 13.21 12.95 -0.39
CA CYS A 40 14.42 12.37 -0.99
C CYS A 40 14.83 11.08 -0.30
N ALA A 41 14.86 11.06 1.03
CA ALA A 41 15.17 9.85 1.80
C ALA A 41 14.17 8.72 1.51
N ALA A 42 12.87 9.04 1.45
CA ALA A 42 11.82 8.07 1.11
C ALA A 42 11.98 7.50 -0.32
N VAL A 43 12.35 8.33 -1.29
CA VAL A 43 12.60 7.89 -2.68
C VAL A 43 13.81 6.96 -2.75
N VAL A 44 14.92 7.30 -2.09
CA VAL A 44 16.12 6.45 -2.05
C VAL A 44 15.81 5.11 -1.39
N TRP A 45 15.13 5.13 -0.24
CA TRP A 45 14.69 3.93 0.46
C TRP A 45 13.79 3.04 -0.40
N LEU A 46 12.76 3.63 -1.04
CA LEU A 46 11.84 2.88 -1.89
C LEU A 46 12.55 2.33 -3.12
N SER A 47 13.46 3.09 -3.73
CA SER A 47 14.26 2.63 -4.86
C SER A 47 15.06 1.41 -4.46
N TRP A 48 15.78 1.48 -3.33
CA TRP A 48 16.55 0.35 -2.81
C TRP A 48 15.68 -0.88 -2.57
N TRP A 49 14.49 -0.70 -1.96
CA TRP A 49 13.57 -1.80 -1.71
C TRP A 49 13.00 -2.41 -3.01
N CYS A 50 12.64 -1.58 -4.00
CA CYS A 50 12.17 -2.04 -5.30
C CYS A 50 13.27 -2.80 -6.06
N PHE A 51 14.51 -2.31 -6.06
CA PHE A 51 15.66 -3.00 -6.66
C PHE A 51 15.94 -4.34 -5.96
N ASP A 52 15.92 -4.37 -4.63
CA ASP A 52 16.12 -5.60 -3.85
C ASP A 52 15.02 -6.64 -4.10
N CYS A 53 13.77 -6.20 -4.29
CA CYS A 53 12.66 -7.08 -4.69
C CYS A 53 12.78 -7.55 -6.15
N ALA A 54 13.19 -6.66 -7.05
CA ALA A 54 13.24 -6.96 -8.48
C ALA A 54 14.38 -7.91 -8.84
N TYR A 55 15.57 -7.73 -8.26
CA TYR A 55 16.79 -8.40 -8.70
C TYR A 55 17.40 -9.34 -7.66
N ARG A 56 17.35 -9.02 -6.36
CA ARG A 56 18.14 -9.72 -5.34
C ARG A 56 17.38 -10.81 -4.58
N THR A 57 16.10 -10.58 -4.27
CA THR A 57 15.31 -11.49 -3.41
C THR A 57 14.35 -12.35 -4.21
N GLU A 58 14.25 -13.64 -3.85
CA GLU A 58 13.29 -14.61 -4.41
C GLU A 58 12.15 -14.94 -3.44
N LYS A 59 12.15 -14.31 -2.26
CA LYS A 59 11.16 -14.56 -1.21
C LYS A 59 9.80 -14.00 -1.61
N PHE A 60 8.78 -14.86 -1.65
CA PHE A 60 7.41 -14.46 -1.96
C PHE A 60 6.90 -13.37 -0.99
N THR A 61 7.25 -13.50 0.29
CA THR A 61 6.84 -12.59 1.37
C THR A 61 7.30 -11.14 1.15
N ARG A 62 8.47 -10.92 0.53
CA ARG A 62 8.98 -9.58 0.19
C ARG A 62 8.13 -8.90 -0.88
N TYR A 63 7.80 -9.62 -1.94
CA TYR A 63 6.92 -9.13 -3.00
C TYR A 63 5.49 -8.93 -2.51
N ALA A 64 4.98 -9.87 -1.71
CA ALA A 64 3.65 -9.78 -1.14
C ALA A 64 3.51 -8.56 -0.20
N ASN A 65 4.56 -8.22 0.56
CA ASN A 65 4.63 -6.97 1.33
C ASN A 65 4.62 -5.74 0.43
N LEU A 66 5.40 -5.72 -0.66
CA LEU A 66 5.43 -4.59 -1.58
C LEU A 66 4.06 -4.36 -2.23
N ARG A 67 3.38 -5.44 -2.63
CA ARG A 67 2.05 -5.37 -3.23
C ARG A 67 0.99 -4.94 -2.20
N LEU A 68 1.11 -5.39 -0.96
CA LEU A 68 0.28 -4.90 0.14
C LEU A 68 0.53 -3.40 0.36
N PHE A 69 1.80 -2.97 0.39
CA PHE A 69 2.18 -1.57 0.51
C PHE A 69 1.62 -0.71 -0.63
N LEU A 70 1.66 -1.17 -1.89
CA LEU A 70 1.04 -0.45 -3.00
C LEU A 70 -0.46 -0.27 -2.79
N ASN A 71 -1.20 -1.35 -2.53
CA ASN A 71 -2.66 -1.28 -2.42
C ASN A 71 -3.12 -0.48 -1.19
N LEU A 72 -2.42 -0.59 -0.07
CA LEU A 72 -2.76 0.12 1.15
C LEU A 72 -2.19 1.54 1.19
N GLY A 73 -1.05 1.79 0.54
CA GLY A 73 -0.35 3.07 0.59
C GLY A 73 -0.85 4.08 -0.44
N PHE A 74 -1.41 3.62 -1.56
CA PHE A 74 -1.92 4.48 -2.64
C PHE A 74 -2.94 5.50 -2.14
N ALA A 75 -4.09 5.03 -1.64
CA ALA A 75 -5.18 5.91 -1.23
C ALA A 75 -4.84 6.89 -0.08
N PRO A 76 -4.20 6.46 1.03
CA PRO A 76 -3.78 7.39 2.07
C PRO A 76 -2.68 8.34 1.61
N GLY A 77 -1.81 7.91 0.68
CA GLY A 77 -0.81 8.77 0.07
C GLY A 77 -1.41 9.94 -0.73
N PHE A 78 -2.40 9.66 -1.58
CA PHE A 78 -3.13 10.71 -2.30
C PHE A 78 -3.96 11.58 -1.36
N THR A 79 -4.54 11.00 -0.31
CA THR A 79 -5.25 11.77 0.73
C THR A 79 -4.32 12.78 1.39
N PHE A 80 -3.11 12.36 1.80
CA PHE A 80 -2.09 13.25 2.38
C PHE A 80 -1.77 14.42 1.44
N LEU A 81 -1.53 14.13 0.17
CA LEU A 81 -1.18 15.14 -0.83
C LEU A 81 -2.32 16.16 -1.02
N LEU A 82 -3.56 15.70 -1.13
CA LEU A 82 -4.73 16.56 -1.32
C LEU A 82 -5.03 17.42 -0.10
N VAL A 83 -4.92 16.87 1.12
CA VAL A 83 -5.06 17.65 2.36
C VAL A 83 -3.95 18.67 2.49
N LEU A 84 -2.71 18.34 2.11
CA LEU A 84 -1.60 19.28 2.12
C LEU A 84 -1.83 20.44 1.14
N ILE A 85 -2.34 20.16 -0.06
CA ILE A 85 -2.73 21.19 -1.03
C ILE A 85 -3.84 22.08 -0.46
N ALA A 86 -4.90 21.49 0.08
CA ALA A 86 -6.02 22.26 0.63
C ALA A 86 -5.57 23.14 1.81
N ALA A 87 -4.81 22.59 2.75
CA ALA A 87 -4.35 23.31 3.93
C ALA A 87 -3.35 24.43 3.58
N HIS A 88 -2.34 24.13 2.75
CA HIS A 88 -1.27 25.07 2.48
C HIS A 88 -1.59 26.06 1.36
N LYS A 89 -2.21 25.62 0.25
CA LYS A 89 -2.47 26.48 -0.91
C LYS A 89 -3.82 27.19 -0.84
N GLN A 90 -4.87 26.54 -0.34
CA GLN A 90 -6.22 27.14 -0.32
C GLN A 90 -6.48 27.88 0.99
N LEU A 91 -6.23 27.24 2.13
CA LEU A 91 -6.46 27.83 3.45
C LEU A 91 -5.30 28.72 3.94
N LYS A 92 -4.17 28.73 3.20
CA LYS A 92 -2.95 29.50 3.51
C LYS A 92 -2.48 29.33 4.96
N LEU A 93 -2.69 28.14 5.52
CA LEU A 93 -2.26 27.82 6.87
C LEU A 93 -0.73 27.76 6.92
N GLY A 94 -0.20 27.98 8.13
CA GLY A 94 1.22 27.84 8.39
C GLY A 94 1.77 26.49 7.91
N PRO A 95 3.07 26.41 7.56
CA PRO A 95 3.66 25.21 6.98
C PRO A 95 3.60 24.00 7.94
N VAL A 96 3.82 24.24 9.23
CA VAL A 96 3.75 23.20 10.28
C VAL A 96 2.32 22.74 10.52
N THR A 97 1.35 23.66 10.58
CA THR A 97 -0.05 23.32 10.81
C THR A 97 -0.63 22.56 9.61
N SER A 98 -0.31 22.99 8.39
CA SER A 98 -0.70 22.28 7.16
C SER A 98 -0.16 20.85 7.12
N LEU A 99 1.11 20.66 7.50
CA LEU A 99 1.72 19.34 7.57
C LEU A 99 1.06 18.46 8.63
N SER A 100 0.81 19.01 9.83
CA SER A 100 0.13 18.27 10.90
C SER A 100 -1.25 17.80 10.48
N LEU A 101 -2.02 18.64 9.77
CA LEU A 101 -3.36 18.30 9.27
C LEU A 101 -3.30 17.20 8.21
N ALA A 102 -2.32 17.27 7.29
CA ALA A 102 -2.10 16.25 6.27
C ALA A 102 -1.69 14.89 6.86
N CYS A 103 -0.99 14.88 8.00
CA CYS A 103 -0.60 13.66 8.70
C CYS A 103 -1.75 12.94 9.42
N ILE A 104 -2.86 13.61 9.74
CA ILE A 104 -3.98 13.01 10.48
C ILE A 104 -4.58 11.80 9.74
N PRO A 105 -4.95 11.90 8.44
CA PRO A 105 -5.43 10.73 7.68
C PRO A 105 -4.46 9.56 7.66
N LEU A 106 -3.15 9.82 7.58
CA LEU A 106 -2.11 8.78 7.61
C LEU A 106 -2.06 8.09 8.97
N LEU A 107 -2.13 8.86 10.06
CA LEU A 107 -2.17 8.31 11.42
C LEU A 107 -3.41 7.44 11.65
N ILE A 108 -4.58 7.88 11.18
CA ILE A 108 -5.81 7.09 11.27
C ILE A 108 -5.67 5.78 10.49
N ALA A 109 -5.18 5.85 9.24
CA ALA A 109 -4.95 4.65 8.43
C ALA A 109 -3.95 3.69 9.10
N PHE A 110 -2.89 4.22 9.72
CA PHE A 110 -1.89 3.43 10.45
C PHE A 110 -2.49 2.76 11.69
N VAL A 111 -3.27 3.48 12.50
CA VAL A 111 -3.93 2.92 13.69
C VAL A 111 -4.90 1.80 13.29
N ILE A 112 -5.69 2.01 12.24
CA ILE A 112 -6.61 0.99 11.73
C ILE A 112 -5.83 -0.21 11.19
N TYR A 113 -4.73 0.01 10.47
CA TYR A 113 -3.86 -1.07 10.01
C TYR A 113 -3.31 -1.88 11.19
N VAL A 114 -2.80 -1.24 12.24
CA VAL A 114 -2.31 -1.93 13.45
C VAL A 114 -3.42 -2.70 14.15
N ALA A 115 -4.62 -2.12 14.24
CA ALA A 115 -5.78 -2.78 14.82
C ALA A 115 -6.16 -4.04 14.02
N LEU A 116 -6.23 -3.94 12.68
CA LEU A 116 -6.49 -5.07 11.79
C LEU A 116 -5.36 -6.10 11.82
N TYR A 117 -4.11 -5.66 11.95
CA TYR A 117 -2.95 -6.55 12.07
C TYR A 117 -3.00 -7.37 13.36
N ARG A 118 -3.45 -6.76 14.47
CA ARG A 118 -3.68 -7.44 15.75
C ARG A 118 -4.92 -8.34 15.73
N TRP A 119 -5.92 -8.00 14.91
CA TRP A 119 -7.14 -8.79 14.79
C TRP A 119 -6.85 -10.16 14.16
N ARG A 120 -6.94 -11.21 14.98
CA ARG A 120 -6.67 -12.59 14.54
C ARG A 120 -7.83 -13.09 13.68
N SER A 121 -7.66 -13.06 12.35
CA SER A 121 -8.61 -13.71 11.44
C SER A 121 -8.36 -15.21 11.42
N ARG A 122 -9.39 -16.03 11.69
CA ARG A 122 -9.33 -17.51 11.62
C ARG A 122 -9.35 -18.05 10.18
N THR A 123 -9.54 -17.19 9.19
CA THR A 123 -9.62 -17.54 7.77
C THR A 123 -8.29 -17.24 7.07
N THR A 124 -7.58 -18.29 6.66
CA THR A 124 -6.35 -18.23 5.88
C THR A 124 -6.66 -18.41 4.39
N GLY A 125 -6.49 -17.35 3.59
CA GLY A 125 -6.61 -17.40 2.11
C GLY A 125 -5.30 -17.76 1.39
N LEU A 126 -4.30 -18.24 2.15
CA LEU A 126 -3.01 -18.71 1.66
C LEU A 126 -2.75 -20.04 2.35
N VAL A 127 -2.64 -21.12 1.57
CA VAL A 127 -2.29 -22.46 2.09
C VAL A 127 -0.90 -22.79 1.56
N ALA A 128 0.06 -22.93 2.47
CA ALA A 128 1.37 -23.47 2.12
C ALA A 128 1.22 -24.98 1.86
N ARG A 129 1.58 -25.42 0.65
CA ARG A 129 1.61 -26.82 0.26
C ARG A 129 3.07 -27.20 -0.02
N GLY A 130 3.74 -27.74 0.99
CA GLY A 130 5.20 -27.99 0.95
C GLY A 130 6.00 -26.70 0.94
N ASN A 131 6.94 -26.53 -0.01
CA ASN A 131 7.80 -25.34 -0.12
C ASN A 131 7.19 -24.21 -0.98
N ARG A 132 5.89 -24.28 -1.30
CA ARG A 132 5.20 -23.38 -2.23
C ARG A 132 3.85 -22.93 -1.66
N VAL A 133 3.45 -21.70 -1.96
CA VAL A 133 2.21 -21.09 -1.43
C VAL A 133 1.12 -21.13 -2.50
N GLU A 134 0.05 -21.86 -2.25
CA GLU A 134 -1.17 -21.83 -3.06
C GLU A 134 -2.12 -20.75 -2.53
N VAL A 135 -2.60 -19.90 -3.43
CA VAL A 135 -3.56 -18.84 -3.13
C VAL A 135 -4.96 -19.42 -3.27
N THR A 136 -5.47 -20.03 -2.22
CA THR A 136 -6.88 -20.39 -2.14
C THR A 136 -7.66 -19.10 -1.92
N ALA A 137 -8.23 -18.56 -2.99
CA ALA A 137 -9.13 -17.42 -2.92
C ALA A 137 -10.20 -17.71 -1.84
N PRO A 138 -10.24 -16.94 -0.73
CA PRO A 138 -11.23 -17.20 0.29
C PRO A 138 -12.62 -16.93 -0.32
N PRO A 139 -13.63 -17.76 -0.02
CA PRO A 139 -14.99 -17.53 -0.51
C PRO A 139 -15.44 -16.14 -0.04
N PHE A 140 -15.98 -15.35 -0.97
CA PHE A 140 -16.57 -14.03 -0.73
C PHE A 140 -17.51 -14.09 0.47
N ARG A 141 -17.06 -13.67 1.66
CA ARG A 141 -17.90 -13.70 2.85
C ARG A 141 -17.77 -12.42 3.66
N ASN A 142 -18.89 -11.69 3.63
CA ASN A 142 -19.34 -10.54 4.43
C ASN A 142 -19.57 -9.26 3.60
N GLN A 143 -20.53 -9.32 2.66
CA GLN A 143 -21.10 -8.17 1.94
C GLN A 143 -21.81 -7.18 2.89
N THR A 144 -22.34 -7.64 4.03
CA THR A 144 -23.05 -6.80 5.01
C THR A 144 -22.14 -5.84 5.77
N LEU A 145 -20.93 -6.29 6.16
CA LEU A 145 -19.94 -5.39 6.79
C LEU A 145 -19.39 -4.36 5.79
N GLN A 146 -19.25 -4.76 4.52
CA GLN A 146 -18.82 -3.86 3.44
C GLN A 146 -19.90 -2.81 3.11
N GLY A 147 -21.17 -3.21 3.09
CA GLY A 147 -22.30 -2.29 2.92
C GLY A 147 -22.45 -1.31 4.09
N GLY A 148 -22.26 -1.77 5.33
CA GLY A 148 -22.27 -0.90 6.51
C GLY A 148 -21.15 0.15 6.51
N ILE A 149 -19.94 -0.23 6.08
CA ILE A 149 -18.83 0.72 5.92
C ILE A 149 -19.11 1.71 4.80
N GLY A 150 -19.67 1.26 3.66
CA GLY A 150 -20.08 2.13 2.57
C GLY A 150 -21.12 3.18 2.99
N ALA A 151 -22.10 2.78 3.80
CA ALA A 151 -23.12 3.67 4.35
C ALA A 151 -22.56 4.65 5.40
N ALA A 152 -21.63 4.21 6.25
CA ALA A 152 -20.95 5.08 7.21
C ALA A 152 -20.03 6.09 6.52
N LEU A 153 -19.38 5.70 5.41
CA LEU A 153 -18.55 6.60 4.63
C LEU A 153 -19.41 7.63 3.88
N SER A 154 -20.53 7.21 3.27
CA SER A 154 -21.42 8.13 2.55
C SER A 154 -22.08 9.15 3.48
N SER A 155 -22.44 8.76 4.70
CA SER A 155 -23.05 9.67 5.69
C SER A 155 -22.09 10.72 6.23
N VAL A 156 -20.78 10.46 6.26
CA VAL A 156 -19.75 11.42 6.67
C VAL A 156 -19.30 12.31 5.50
N ILE A 157 -19.23 11.75 4.29
CA ILE A 157 -18.85 12.51 3.09
C ILE A 157 -19.91 13.57 2.77
N TYR A 158 -21.20 13.20 2.79
CA TYR A 158 -22.30 14.09 2.39
C TYR A 158 -22.32 15.47 3.09
N PRO A 159 -22.26 15.58 4.44
CA PRO A 159 -22.24 16.88 5.11
C PRO A 159 -20.92 17.66 4.90
N MET A 160 -19.79 16.97 4.70
CA MET A 160 -18.52 17.61 4.37
C MET A 160 -18.51 18.20 2.95
N VAL A 161 -19.12 17.52 1.97
CA VAL A 161 -19.31 18.04 0.61
C VAL A 161 -20.19 19.28 0.64
N HIS A 162 -21.26 19.26 1.42
CA HIS A 162 -22.21 20.37 1.49
C HIS A 162 -21.63 21.62 2.18
N SER A 163 -20.61 21.46 3.04
CA SER A 163 -20.07 22.56 3.85
C SER A 163 -18.83 23.23 3.26
N TYR A 164 -18.15 22.61 2.28
CA TYR A 164 -16.88 23.12 1.72
C TYR A 164 -16.88 23.08 0.19
N ASP A 165 -16.88 24.26 -0.45
CA ASP A 165 -16.78 24.47 -1.91
C ASP A 165 -15.39 24.14 -2.51
N SER A 166 -14.54 23.40 -1.80
CA SER A 166 -13.22 23.02 -2.31
C SER A 166 -13.22 21.64 -2.97
N PRO A 167 -12.94 21.53 -4.27
CA PRO A 167 -12.83 20.24 -4.95
C PRO A 167 -11.67 19.38 -4.40
N ALA A 168 -10.64 20.01 -3.81
CA ALA A 168 -9.50 19.29 -3.23
C ALA A 168 -9.88 18.56 -1.93
N LEU A 169 -10.71 19.19 -1.08
CA LEU A 169 -11.21 18.56 0.15
C LEU A 169 -12.18 17.43 -0.16
N LEU A 170 -13.08 17.63 -1.14
CA LEU A 170 -13.97 16.59 -1.61
C LEU A 170 -13.19 15.35 -2.07
N LEU A 171 -12.18 15.56 -2.91
CA LEU A 171 -11.36 14.48 -3.44
C LEU A 171 -10.56 13.79 -2.32
N ALA A 172 -10.05 14.56 -1.35
CA ALA A 172 -9.38 14.00 -0.16
C ALA A 172 -10.31 13.10 0.65
N CYS A 173 -11.56 13.50 0.88
CA CYS A 173 -12.56 12.69 1.59
C CYS A 173 -12.86 11.37 0.85
N ILE A 174 -12.98 11.42 -0.48
CA ILE A 174 -13.21 10.22 -1.31
C ILE A 174 -12.01 9.28 -1.22
N PHE A 175 -10.77 9.77 -1.38
CA PHE A 175 -9.57 8.94 -1.24
C PHE A 175 -9.40 8.39 0.17
N PHE A 176 -9.77 9.15 1.20
CA PHE A 176 -9.75 8.67 2.58
C PHE A 176 -10.75 7.52 2.78
N ALA A 177 -11.96 7.66 2.25
CA ALA A 177 -12.98 6.61 2.27
C ALA A 177 -12.52 5.34 1.53
N ILE A 178 -11.90 5.49 0.36
CA ILE A 178 -11.29 4.39 -0.39
C ILE A 178 -10.16 3.74 0.42
N SER A 179 -9.32 4.52 1.10
CA SER A 179 -8.25 4.01 1.97
C SER A 179 -8.81 3.13 3.08
N LEU A 180 -9.86 3.59 3.75
CA LEU A 180 -10.55 2.81 4.78
C LEU A 180 -11.14 1.53 4.19
N PHE A 181 -11.84 1.62 3.06
CA PHE A 181 -12.41 0.45 2.39
C PHE A 181 -11.34 -0.58 2.00
N MET A 182 -10.21 -0.13 1.43
CA MET A 182 -9.07 -0.99 1.05
C MET A 182 -8.47 -1.72 2.25
N LEU A 183 -8.32 -1.05 3.40
CA LEU A 183 -7.83 -1.68 4.63
C LEU A 183 -8.74 -2.82 5.09
N PHE A 184 -10.06 -2.61 5.08
CA PHE A 184 -11.03 -3.64 5.47
C PHE A 184 -11.19 -4.75 4.42
N TYR A 185 -11.04 -4.41 3.14
CA TYR A 185 -11.07 -5.38 2.03
C TYR A 185 -9.87 -6.32 2.10
N HIS A 186 -8.68 -5.78 2.34
CA HIS A 186 -7.43 -6.55 2.43
C HIS A 186 -7.16 -7.16 3.81
N ARG A 187 -8.08 -7.05 4.78
CA ARG A 187 -7.91 -7.62 6.14
C ARG A 187 -7.51 -9.10 6.15
N VAL A 188 -8.10 -9.89 5.25
CA VAL A 188 -7.83 -11.34 5.14
C VAL A 188 -6.45 -11.58 4.55
N SER A 189 -6.04 -10.74 3.58
CA SER A 189 -4.70 -10.80 2.98
C SER A 189 -3.61 -10.37 3.96
N ILE A 190 -3.87 -9.39 4.84
CA ILE A 190 -2.96 -9.00 5.92
C ILE A 190 -2.79 -10.15 6.91
N ALA A 191 -3.90 -10.74 7.35
CA ALA A 191 -3.88 -11.86 8.30
C ALA A 191 -3.19 -13.10 7.72
N SER A 192 -3.45 -13.44 6.45
CA SER A 192 -2.82 -14.57 5.78
C SER A 192 -1.32 -14.35 5.57
N LEU A 193 -0.89 -13.12 5.27
CA LEU A 193 0.52 -12.79 5.11
C LEU A 193 1.26 -12.81 6.46
N ARG A 194 0.58 -12.42 7.54
CA ARG A 194 1.09 -12.56 8.91
C ARG A 194 1.27 -14.02 9.29
N SER A 195 0.26 -14.87 9.08
CA SER A 195 0.38 -16.30 9.39
C SER A 195 1.48 -16.97 8.58
N LEU A 196 1.66 -16.55 7.32
CA LEU A 196 2.73 -17.06 6.46
C LEU A 196 4.12 -16.65 6.95
N LYS A 197 4.30 -15.41 7.41
CA LYS A 197 5.55 -14.97 8.07
C LYS A 197 5.82 -15.73 9.36
N GLU A 198 4.80 -15.96 10.17
CA GLU A 198 4.93 -16.73 11.42
C GLU A 198 5.30 -18.20 11.12
N GLN A 199 4.75 -18.79 10.04
CA GLN A 199 5.12 -20.12 9.56
C GLN A 199 6.55 -20.19 9.00
N GLU A 200 6.96 -19.23 8.15
CA GLU A 200 8.35 -19.14 7.65
C GLU A 200 9.36 -19.07 8.80
N LEU A 201 9.03 -18.30 9.83
CA LEU A 201 9.91 -18.11 10.98
C LEU A 201 9.98 -19.37 11.86
N LYS A 202 8.88 -20.12 11.97
CA LYS A 202 8.80 -21.36 12.74
C LYS A 202 9.48 -22.52 12.02
N GLU A 203 9.31 -22.63 10.71
CA GLU A 203 9.85 -23.73 9.91
C GLU A 203 11.27 -23.45 9.39
N ARG A 204 11.76 -22.21 9.49
CA ARG A 204 13.04 -21.74 8.90
C ARG A 204 13.15 -21.99 7.40
N VAL A 205 12.03 -22.09 6.72
CA VAL A 205 11.93 -22.29 5.27
C VAL A 205 11.61 -20.96 4.60
N ASN A 206 12.29 -20.64 3.50
CA ASN A 206 11.96 -19.48 2.68
C ASN A 206 10.98 -19.93 1.59
N TYR A 207 9.72 -19.50 1.64
CA TYR A 207 8.77 -19.89 0.60
C TYR A 207 9.05 -19.11 -0.69
N THR A 208 9.24 -19.86 -1.75
CA THR A 208 9.46 -19.38 -3.12
C THR A 208 8.16 -19.37 -3.93
N PHE A 209 8.10 -18.52 -4.95
CA PHE A 209 6.99 -18.49 -5.90
C PHE A 209 6.79 -19.86 -6.59
N MET A 210 5.56 -20.18 -7.02
CA MET A 210 5.33 -21.35 -7.89
C MET A 210 6.07 -21.23 -9.23
N GLU A 211 6.32 -20.01 -9.73
CA GLU A 211 6.97 -19.73 -11.02
C GLU A 211 8.37 -19.06 -10.91
N VAL A 212 9.16 -19.33 -9.87
CA VAL A 212 10.50 -18.70 -9.70
C VAL A 212 11.40 -18.88 -10.92
N GLU A 213 11.33 -20.03 -11.60
CA GLU A 213 12.14 -20.34 -12.78
C GLU A 213 11.92 -19.35 -13.94
N ARG A 214 10.68 -18.91 -14.17
CA ARG A 214 10.36 -17.88 -15.18
C ARG A 214 10.85 -16.49 -14.79
N ILE A 215 10.82 -16.16 -13.50
CA ILE A 215 11.36 -14.91 -12.98
C ILE A 215 12.88 -14.88 -13.15
N ARG A 216 13.58 -15.99 -12.85
CA ARG A 216 15.02 -16.14 -13.10
C ARG A 216 15.37 -15.99 -14.58
N ALA A 217 14.63 -16.65 -15.48
CA ALA A 217 14.85 -16.53 -16.92
C ALA A 217 14.73 -15.08 -17.42
N ARG A 218 13.78 -14.30 -16.88
CA ARG A 218 13.66 -12.86 -17.21
C ARG A 218 14.75 -11.98 -16.61
N ARG A 219 15.20 -12.27 -15.38
CA ARG A 219 16.35 -11.57 -14.79
C ARG A 219 17.60 -11.79 -15.64
N ALA A 220 17.84 -13.02 -16.10
CA ALA A 220 18.94 -13.36 -17.00
C ALA A 220 18.83 -12.65 -18.37
N ALA A 221 17.62 -12.40 -18.87
CA ALA A 221 17.41 -11.64 -20.11
C ALA A 221 17.64 -10.12 -19.92
N SER A 222 17.31 -9.56 -18.75
CA SER A 222 17.53 -8.14 -18.44
C SER A 222 19.02 -7.83 -18.32
N PHE A 223 19.46 -6.71 -18.90
CA PHE A 223 20.87 -6.29 -18.82
C PHE A 223 21.30 -6.06 -17.36
N ILE A 224 20.42 -5.48 -16.53
CA ILE A 224 20.68 -5.21 -15.10
C ILE A 224 20.77 -6.52 -14.29
N GLY A 225 19.95 -7.52 -14.63
CA GLY A 225 19.96 -8.82 -13.93
C GLY A 225 21.14 -9.73 -14.29
N ARG A 226 21.93 -9.38 -15.31
CA ARG A 226 23.19 -10.07 -15.65
C ARG A 226 24.37 -9.63 -14.78
N TRP A 227 24.28 -8.46 -14.16
CA TRP A 227 25.34 -7.89 -13.32
C TRP A 227 25.02 -7.94 -11.81
N SER A 228 23.83 -8.42 -11.43
CA SER A 228 23.37 -8.55 -10.02
C SER A 228 23.49 -9.97 -9.50
#